data_AF-A0A0S4QZX8-F1
#
_entry.id   AF-A0A0S4QZX8-F1
#
_cell.length_a   1.000
_cell.length_b   1.000
_cell.length_c   1.000
_cell.angle_alpha   90.00
_cell.angle_beta   90.00
_cell.angle_gamma   90.00
#
_symmetry.space_group_name_H-M   'P 1'
#
loop_
_entity.id
_entity.type
_entity.pdbx_description
1 polymer ?
#
loop_
_entity_poly.entity_id
_entity_poly.type
_entity_poly.pdbx_seq_one_letter_code
_entity_poly.pdbx_strand_id
1 'polypeptide(L)'
;MTEVELPALAVIAGDCMTELEASKWKCGRGNLAAVLLGLVVDGLGTFLAKADWTHGWIGVGDTVRLEWAGGPTVAAVIDYLMPAVFEGELCGIPGLRRGRVEESSATLIWLAASPTRLHLTWLPAPGSAAAAG
;
A
#
# COMPACT_ATOMS: atom_id res chain seq x y z
N MET A 1 34.21 7.35 -18.07
CA MET A 1 33.45 7.84 -16.90
C MET A 1 32.04 8.04 -17.40
N THR A 2 31.24 6.98 -17.31
CA THR A 2 29.89 6.92 -17.90
C THR A 2 28.89 7.07 -16.76
N GLU A 3 28.14 8.17 -16.81
CA GLU A 3 26.97 8.43 -15.98
C GLU A 3 26.00 7.24 -16.08
N VAL A 4 25.65 6.67 -14.93
CA VAL A 4 24.63 5.62 -14.84
C VAL A 4 23.28 6.35 -14.78
N GLU A 5 22.60 6.40 -15.93
CA GLU A 5 21.20 6.80 -16.02
C GLU A 5 20.34 5.91 -15.09
N LEU A 6 19.64 6.54 -14.16
CA LEU A 6 18.61 5.92 -13.32
C LEU A 6 17.30 5.85 -14.11
N PRO A 7 16.72 4.68 -14.42
CA PRO A 7 15.39 4.65 -14.98
C PRO A 7 14.32 4.60 -13.89
N ALA A 8 13.45 5.61 -13.99
CA ALA A 8 12.01 5.64 -13.80
C ALA A 8 11.42 5.34 -12.41
N LEU A 9 11.03 6.43 -11.75
CA LEU A 9 9.86 6.50 -10.86
C LEU A 9 8.69 5.72 -11.50
N ALA A 10 8.28 4.60 -10.90
CA ALA A 10 7.10 3.87 -11.35
C ALA A 10 5.86 4.48 -10.68
N VAL A 11 5.22 5.43 -11.36
CA VAL A 11 3.89 5.93 -11.00
C VAL A 11 2.90 5.11 -11.80
N ILE A 12 2.13 4.26 -11.13
CA ILE A 12 1.00 3.55 -11.74
C ILE A 12 -0.25 4.28 -11.27
N ALA A 13 -0.84 5.08 -12.16
CA ALA A 13 -2.15 5.68 -11.95
C ALA A 13 -3.23 4.64 -12.29
N GLY A 14 -4.23 4.52 -11.42
CA GLY A 14 -5.28 3.52 -11.54
C GLY A 14 -6.20 3.77 -12.73
N ASP A 15 -6.01 2.97 -13.78
CA ASP A 15 -7.08 2.45 -14.61
C ASP A 15 -6.71 1.01 -14.99
N CYS A 16 -7.49 0.05 -14.49
CA CYS A 16 -7.52 -1.36 -14.85
C CYS A 16 -6.14 -2.04 -15.09
N MET A 17 -5.57 -2.61 -14.04
CA MET A 17 -4.41 -3.51 -14.12
C MET A 17 -4.75 -4.71 -15.02
N THR A 18 -4.25 -4.72 -16.25
CA THR A 18 -4.43 -5.83 -17.20
C THR A 18 -3.44 -6.95 -16.91
N GLU A 19 -3.79 -8.21 -17.24
CA GLU A 19 -2.97 -9.42 -17.05
C GLU A 19 -1.53 -9.32 -17.62
N LEU A 20 -1.31 -8.36 -18.53
CA LEU A 20 -0.01 -8.06 -19.13
C LEU A 20 0.97 -7.40 -18.13
N GLU A 21 0.48 -6.63 -17.15
CA GLU A 21 1.28 -6.03 -16.07
C GLU A 21 1.68 -7.08 -15.01
N ALA A 22 0.78 -8.03 -14.72
CA ALA A 22 1.05 -9.14 -13.81
C ALA A 22 2.18 -10.06 -14.33
N SER A 23 2.30 -10.19 -15.65
CA SER A 23 3.35 -10.99 -16.30
C SER A 23 4.74 -10.35 -16.22
N LYS A 24 4.81 -9.01 -16.05
CA LYS A 24 6.07 -8.28 -15.80
C LYS A 24 6.62 -8.52 -14.38
N TRP A 25 5.80 -9.01 -13.46
CA TRP A 25 6.19 -9.30 -12.07
C TRP A 25 7.03 -10.57 -11.89
N LYS A 26 7.16 -11.40 -12.94
CA LYS A 26 7.89 -12.68 -12.88
C LYS A 26 9.41 -12.59 -13.08
N CYS A 27 10.02 -11.40 -13.09
CA CYS A 27 11.46 -11.26 -13.32
C CYS A 27 12.24 -10.75 -12.10
N GLY A 28 12.94 -11.70 -11.44
CA GLY A 28 14.28 -11.51 -10.86
C GLY A 28 14.40 -10.78 -9.53
N ARG A 29 14.78 -11.48 -8.45
CA ARG A 29 15.20 -10.90 -7.14
C ARG A 29 14.42 -9.62 -6.77
N GLY A 30 13.09 -9.75 -6.84
CA GLY A 30 12.19 -8.64 -7.10
C GLY A 30 12.09 -7.66 -5.95
N ASN A 31 12.03 -6.38 -6.29
CA ASN A 31 11.79 -5.24 -5.41
C ASN A 31 10.72 -5.56 -4.35
N LEU A 32 11.11 -5.70 -3.08
CA LEU A 32 10.20 -6.04 -1.97
C LEU A 32 9.09 -5.00 -1.79
N ALA A 33 9.35 -3.73 -2.15
CA ALA A 33 8.32 -2.70 -2.16
C ALA A 33 7.23 -2.99 -3.21
N ALA A 34 7.61 -3.50 -4.39
CA ALA A 34 6.64 -3.94 -5.37
C ALA A 34 5.84 -5.13 -4.82
N VAL A 35 6.49 -6.16 -4.29
CA VAL A 35 5.78 -7.32 -3.71
C VAL A 35 4.78 -6.90 -2.62
N LEU A 36 5.22 -6.03 -1.70
CA LEU A 36 4.35 -5.49 -0.66
C LEU A 36 3.17 -4.72 -1.24
N LEU A 37 3.39 -3.89 -2.26
CA LEU A 37 2.33 -3.17 -2.94
C LEU A 37 1.31 -4.12 -3.56
N GLY A 38 1.75 -5.19 -4.21
CA GLY A 38 0.86 -6.22 -4.76
C GLY A 38 -0.03 -6.86 -3.68
N LEU A 39 0.55 -7.18 -2.52
CA LEU A 39 -0.20 -7.72 -1.37
C LEU A 39 -1.18 -6.70 -0.77
N VAL A 40 -0.82 -5.43 -0.72
CA VAL A 40 -1.70 -4.35 -0.24
C VAL A 40 -2.87 -4.16 -1.20
N VAL A 41 -2.62 -4.13 -2.51
CA VAL A 41 -3.68 -4.01 -3.52
C VAL A 41 -4.61 -5.22 -3.50
N ASP A 42 -4.08 -6.43 -3.35
CA ASP A 42 -4.89 -7.65 -3.21
C ASP A 42 -5.76 -7.61 -1.93
N GLY A 43 -5.16 -7.29 -0.79
CA GLY A 43 -5.86 -7.20 0.50
C GLY A 43 -6.91 -6.08 0.53
N LEU A 44 -6.69 -4.99 -0.19
CA LEU A 44 -7.65 -3.90 -0.33
C LEU A 44 -8.61 -4.10 -1.51
N GLY A 45 -8.35 -5.03 -2.43
CA GLY A 45 -9.08 -5.20 -3.70
C GLY A 45 -10.59 -5.33 -3.55
N THR A 46 -11.04 -6.01 -2.48
CA THR A 46 -12.46 -6.13 -2.12
C THR A 46 -13.09 -4.83 -1.62
N PHE A 47 -12.30 -3.92 -1.04
CA PHE A 47 -12.70 -2.56 -0.68
C PHE A 47 -12.57 -1.60 -1.86
N LEU A 48 -11.51 -1.73 -2.64
CA LEU A 48 -11.20 -0.93 -3.82
C LEU A 48 -12.31 -1.00 -4.85
N ALA A 49 -12.95 -2.17 -5.00
CA ALA A 49 -14.06 -2.37 -5.93
C ALA A 49 -15.40 -1.76 -5.49
N LYS A 50 -15.56 -1.31 -4.23
CA LYS A 50 -16.84 -0.87 -3.67
C LYS A 50 -16.91 0.61 -3.30
N ALA A 51 -15.79 1.33 -3.31
CA ALA A 51 -15.71 2.70 -2.81
C ALA A 51 -15.26 3.69 -3.89
N ASP A 52 -15.92 4.85 -3.95
CA ASP A 52 -15.52 6.02 -4.73
C ASP A 52 -14.35 6.75 -4.04
N TRP A 53 -13.23 6.07 -3.86
CA TRP A 53 -11.98 6.66 -3.35
C TRP A 53 -10.93 6.77 -4.46
N THR A 54 -10.31 7.94 -4.52
CA THR A 54 -9.13 8.15 -5.35
C THR A 54 -7.92 7.64 -4.59
N HIS A 55 -7.05 6.88 -5.23
CA HIS A 55 -5.86 6.35 -4.61
C HIS A 55 -4.66 6.44 -5.56
N GLY A 56 -3.47 6.50 -4.99
CA GLY A 56 -2.21 6.48 -5.70
C GLY A 56 -1.12 5.85 -4.84
N TRP A 57 -0.15 5.22 -5.47
CA TRP A 57 0.96 4.59 -4.77
C TRP A 57 2.28 4.82 -5.46
N ILE A 58 3.35 4.67 -4.67
CA ILE A 58 4.72 4.69 -5.15
C ILE A 58 5.55 3.69 -4.36
N GLY A 59 6.40 2.93 -5.06
CA GLY A 59 7.40 2.05 -4.46
C GLY A 59 8.80 2.52 -4.82
N VAL A 60 9.62 2.84 -3.83
CA VAL A 60 11.03 3.22 -4.00
C VAL A 60 11.89 2.48 -2.98
N GLY A 61 12.83 1.66 -3.46
CA GLY A 61 13.73 0.91 -2.59
C GLY A 61 12.98 -0.02 -1.62
N ASP A 62 13.18 0.20 -0.31
CA ASP A 62 12.53 -0.53 0.79
C ASP A 62 11.22 0.12 1.25
N THR A 63 10.67 1.06 0.48
CA THR A 63 9.56 1.91 0.92
C THR A 63 8.42 1.88 -0.09
N VAL A 64 7.21 1.66 0.41
CA VAL A 64 5.94 1.79 -0.29
C VAL A 64 5.16 2.93 0.35
N ARG A 65 4.55 3.79 -0.45
CA ARG A 65 3.58 4.77 0.04
C ARG A 65 2.26 4.58 -0.70
N LEU A 66 1.18 4.50 0.06
CA LEU A 66 -0.19 4.48 -0.43
C LEU A 66 -0.89 5.72 0.12
N GLU A 67 -1.46 6.51 -0.79
CA GLU A 67 -2.24 7.69 -0.48
C GLU A 67 -3.65 7.54 -1.07
N TRP A 68 -4.67 7.90 -0.31
CA TRP A 68 -6.06 7.86 -0.79
C TRP A 68 -6.90 8.99 -0.20
N ALA A 69 -7.96 9.38 -0.92
CA ALA A 69 -8.93 10.39 -0.50
C ALA A 69 -10.34 9.80 -0.43
N GLY A 70 -11.10 10.19 0.60
CA GLY A 70 -12.40 9.58 0.89
C GLY A 70 -12.26 8.13 1.37
N GLY A 71 -13.36 7.36 1.38
CA GLY A 71 -13.32 5.94 1.74
C GLY A 71 -12.99 5.63 3.22
N PRO A 72 -12.40 4.46 3.52
CA PRO A 72 -12.12 4.02 4.88
C PRO A 72 -11.02 4.83 5.57
N THR A 73 -11.11 4.93 6.89
CA THR A 73 -10.07 5.55 7.73
C THR A 73 -8.78 4.73 7.71
N VAL A 74 -7.66 5.34 8.12
CA VAL A 74 -6.38 4.65 8.28
C VAL A 74 -6.49 3.44 9.21
N ALA A 75 -7.24 3.58 10.32
CA ALA A 75 -7.45 2.48 11.26
C ALA A 75 -8.14 1.27 10.60
N ALA A 76 -9.19 1.51 9.81
CA ALA A 76 -9.89 0.45 9.08
C ALA A 76 -8.97 -0.23 8.06
N VAL A 77 -8.21 0.55 7.27
CA VAL A 77 -7.22 0.01 6.32
C VAL A 77 -6.19 -0.86 7.03
N ILE A 78 -5.66 -0.42 8.18
CA ILE A 78 -4.72 -1.22 8.98
C ILE A 78 -5.35 -2.54 9.41
N ASP A 79 -6.59 -2.53 9.90
CA ASP A 79 -7.24 -3.75 10.37
C ASP A 79 -7.38 -4.81 9.26
N TYR A 80 -7.59 -4.40 8.01
CA TYR A 80 -7.59 -5.30 6.86
C TYR A 80 -6.20 -5.82 6.49
N LEU A 81 -5.18 -4.97 6.57
CA LEU A 81 -3.82 -5.33 6.19
C LEU A 81 -3.13 -6.19 7.26
N MET A 82 -3.53 -6.07 8.53
CA MET A 82 -2.90 -6.80 9.62
C MET A 82 -3.15 -8.31 9.51
N PRO A 83 -2.12 -9.13 9.75
CA PRO A 83 -2.29 -10.58 9.74
C PRO A 83 -3.19 -11.01 10.89
N ALA A 84 -4.26 -11.73 10.56
CA ALA A 84 -5.19 -12.30 11.52
C ALA A 84 -5.61 -13.70 11.07
N VAL A 85 -5.94 -14.58 12.02
CA VAL A 85 -6.51 -15.90 11.71
C VAL A 85 -8.01 -15.80 11.88
N PHE A 86 -8.76 -16.04 10.81
CA PHE A 86 -10.21 -16.06 10.80
C PHE A 86 -10.66 -17.44 10.31
N GLU A 87 -11.47 -18.15 11.09
CA GLU A 87 -11.96 -19.51 10.77
C GLU A 87 -10.86 -20.52 10.37
N GLY A 88 -9.64 -20.34 10.88
CA GLY A 88 -8.48 -21.20 10.57
C GLY A 88 -7.71 -20.80 9.30
N GLU A 89 -8.14 -19.75 8.60
CA GLU A 89 -7.46 -19.18 7.45
C GLU A 89 -6.67 -17.92 7.86
N LEU A 90 -5.47 -17.75 7.30
CA LEU A 90 -4.65 -16.56 7.51
C LEU A 90 -5.09 -15.46 6.55
N CYS A 91 -5.68 -14.41 7.09
CA CYS A 91 -6.05 -13.20 6.36
C CYS A 91 -5.02 -12.08 6.57
N GLY A 92 -5.06 -11.07 5.71
CA GLY A 92 -4.15 -9.92 5.76
C GLY A 92 -2.74 -10.25 5.24
N ILE A 93 -1.77 -9.39 5.55
CA ILE A 93 -0.40 -9.50 5.05
C ILE A 93 0.50 -10.18 6.10
N PRO A 94 0.98 -11.42 5.84
CA PRO A 94 1.85 -12.12 6.77
C PRO A 94 3.15 -11.34 7.03
N GLY A 95 3.56 -11.26 8.30
CA GLY A 95 4.79 -10.55 8.69
C GLY A 95 4.68 -9.03 8.74
N LEU A 96 3.50 -8.45 8.44
CA LEU A 96 3.27 -7.03 8.62
C LEU A 96 3.12 -6.69 10.11
N ARG A 97 3.70 -5.56 10.52
CA ARG A 97 3.72 -5.07 11.90
C ARG A 97 3.29 -3.60 11.95
N ARG A 98 2.53 -3.25 12.97
CA ARG A 98 2.18 -1.86 13.26
C ARG A 98 3.43 -1.11 13.72
N GLY A 99 3.69 0.02 13.08
CA GLY A 99 4.62 1.03 13.58
C GLY A 99 3.83 2.18 14.20
N ARG A 100 4.09 3.41 13.74
CA ARG A 100 3.38 4.61 14.19
C ARG A 100 2.01 4.69 13.51
N VAL A 101 0.97 4.99 14.27
CA VAL A 101 -0.38 5.20 13.76
C VAL A 101 -0.90 6.52 14.29
N GLU A 102 -1.44 7.33 13.38
CA GLU A 102 -2.13 8.58 13.62
C GLU A 102 -3.51 8.49 12.96
N GLU A 103 -4.34 9.52 13.12
CA GLU A 103 -5.69 9.56 12.55
C GLU A 103 -5.68 9.51 11.01
N SER A 104 -4.80 10.29 10.38
CA SER A 104 -4.70 10.43 8.92
C SER A 104 -3.45 9.79 8.32
N SER A 105 -2.57 9.21 9.14
CA SER A 105 -1.32 8.61 8.65
C SER A 105 -0.93 7.37 9.44
N ALA A 106 -0.20 6.46 8.81
CA ALA A 106 0.46 5.37 9.52
C ALA A 106 1.73 4.90 8.83
N THR A 107 2.61 4.29 9.60
CA THR A 107 3.77 3.56 9.10
C THR A 107 3.69 2.12 9.59
N LEU A 108 3.68 1.18 8.66
CA LEU A 108 3.75 -0.26 8.92
C LEU A 108 5.10 -0.80 8.43
N ILE A 109 5.56 -1.89 9.02
CA ILE A 109 6.83 -2.54 8.64
C ILE A 109 6.53 -3.98 8.27
N TRP A 110 6.91 -4.37 7.05
CA TRP A 110 6.80 -5.74 6.56
C TRP A 110 8.13 -6.47 6.75
N LEU A 111 8.09 -7.54 7.56
CA LEU A 111 9.26 -8.36 7.90
C LEU A 111 9.44 -9.51 6.91
N ALA A 112 9.72 -9.17 5.65
CA ALA A 112 10.14 -10.13 4.62
C ALA A 112 11.64 -10.45 4.74
N ALA A 113 12.28 -10.84 3.64
CA ALA A 113 13.74 -11.05 3.60
C ALA A 113 14.55 -9.79 3.95
N SER A 114 13.98 -8.60 3.75
CA SER A 114 14.50 -7.34 4.28
C SER A 114 13.32 -6.45 4.72
N PRO A 115 13.44 -5.72 5.84
CA PRO A 115 12.37 -4.85 6.31
C PRO A 115 11.96 -3.83 5.24
N THR A 116 10.67 -3.80 4.90
CA THR A 116 10.10 -2.86 3.93
C THR A 116 9.04 -2.02 4.63
N ARG A 117 9.08 -0.70 4.47
CA ARG A 117 8.13 0.23 5.10
C ARG A 117 6.93 0.47 4.19
N LEU A 118 5.75 0.50 4.78
CA LEU A 118 4.52 0.95 4.14
C LEU A 118 4.02 2.21 4.84
N HIS A 119 4.02 3.32 4.12
CA HIS A 119 3.42 4.58 4.56
C HIS A 119 2.00 4.66 4.02
N LEU A 120 1.08 4.91 4.93
CA LEU A 120 -0.33 5.11 4.64
C LEU A 120 -0.65 6.59 4.88
N THR A 121 -1.35 7.22 3.96
CA THR A 121 -1.82 8.60 4.10
C THR A 121 -3.25 8.70 3.61
N TRP A 122 -4.14 9.08 4.52
CA TRP A 122 -5.54 9.33 4.21
C TRP A 122 -5.79 10.83 4.14
N LEU A 123 -6.35 11.27 3.02
CA LEU A 123 -6.81 12.64 2.80
C LEU A 123 -8.31 12.69 3.11
N PRO A 124 -8.72 13.31 4.24
CA PRO A 124 -10.13 13.48 4.52
C PRO A 124 -10.77 14.32 3.41
N ALA A 125 -12.03 14.03 3.07
CA ALA A 125 -12.76 14.79 2.05
C ALA A 125 -12.74 16.29 2.39
N PRO A 126 -12.59 17.19 1.39
CA PRO A 126 -12.64 18.62 1.63
C PRO A 126 -13.97 18.99 2.30
N GLY A 127 -13.91 19.36 3.58
CA GLY A 127 -15.09 19.62 4.43
C GLY A 127 -15.05 18.92 5.79
N SER A 128 -14.19 17.92 5.99
CA SER A 128 -13.95 17.27 7.29
C SER A 128 -12.78 17.91 8.06
N ALA A 129 -12.57 19.22 7.92
CA ALA A 129 -11.77 19.98 8.88
C ALA A 129 -12.67 20.26 10.10
N ALA A 130 -12.88 19.24 10.93
CA ALA A 130 -13.44 19.43 12.25
C ALA A 130 -12.35 20.10 13.12
N ALA A 131 -12.59 21.38 13.43
CA ALA A 131 -12.37 21.95 14.76
C ALA A 131 -11.17 21.41 15.55
N ALA A 132 -9.96 21.84 15.19
CA ALA A 132 -8.90 21.98 16.19
C ALA A 132 -9.14 23.33 16.90
N GLY A 133 -9.94 23.28 17.96
CA GLY A 133 -10.02 24.36 18.96
C GLY A 133 -8.84 24.32 19.91
#